data_AF-A0A813DWR8-F1
#
_entry.id   AF-A0A813DWR8-F1
#
_cell.length_a   1.000
_cell.length_b   1.000
_cell.length_c   1.000
_cell.angle_alpha   90.00
_cell.angle_beta   90.00
_cell.angle_gamma   90.00
#
_symmetry.space_group_name_H-M   'P 1'
#
loop_
_entity.id
_entity.type
_entity.pdbx_description
1 polymer ?
#
loop_
_entity_poly.entity_id
_entity_poly.type
_entity_poly.pdbx_seq_one_letter_code
_entity_poly.pdbx_strand_id
1 'polypeptide(L)'
;YRTARLAGAMSEFTIRTRKFKQNPLLGRKQFVLDIIHPGMANVSKKDLSEKLRSMYKVHDVQCIQLFGFKTAFGGGRSTGFGLIYENLDKMKKFEPKYRLKRAGLDAGKKGAGRRSKKDTKNRMKKVRGKEKSKAAASGGKK
;
A
#
# COMPACT_ATOMS: atom_id res chain seq x y z
N TYR A 1 19.27 28.75 27.50
CA TYR A 1 19.75 27.36 27.64
C TYR A 1 19.57 26.63 26.31
N ARG A 2 20.65 26.55 25.53
CA ARG A 2 20.73 25.83 24.24
C ARG A 2 20.55 24.34 24.51
N THR A 3 19.43 23.75 24.11
CA THR A 3 19.33 22.30 23.99
C THR A 3 20.07 21.89 22.72
N ALA A 4 21.34 21.52 22.89
CA ALA A 4 22.07 20.75 21.91
C ALA A 4 21.26 19.46 21.66
N ARG A 5 20.60 19.40 20.51
CA ARG A 5 20.00 18.17 20.01
C ARG A 5 21.17 17.23 19.75
N LEU A 6 21.42 16.34 20.70
CA LEU A 6 22.25 15.15 20.54
C LEU A 6 21.96 14.59 19.15
N ALA A 7 22.99 14.56 18.31
CA ALA A 7 22.97 13.84 17.06
C ALA A 7 22.61 12.39 17.42
N GLY A 8 21.33 12.05 17.24
CA GLY A 8 20.83 10.73 17.54
C GLY A 8 21.68 9.75 16.75
N ALA A 9 22.26 8.77 17.45
CA ALA A 9 22.93 7.65 16.85
C ALA A 9 22.12 7.21 15.62
N MET A 10 22.73 7.29 14.44
CA MET A 10 22.11 6.84 13.19
C MET A 10 21.74 5.38 13.39
N SER A 11 20.47 5.17 13.70
CA SER A 11 20.00 3.89 14.21
C SER A 11 19.96 2.92 13.04
N GLU A 12 21.00 2.09 12.98
CA GLU A 12 21.29 1.28 11.82
C GLU A 12 20.39 0.05 11.79
N PHE A 13 19.41 0.05 10.87
CA PHE A 13 18.62 -1.13 10.57
C PHE A 13 19.17 -1.83 9.33
N THR A 14 19.26 -3.16 9.37
CA THR A 14 19.69 -3.98 8.24
C THR A 14 18.49 -4.60 7.55
N ILE A 15 18.49 -4.59 6.21
CA ILE A 15 17.47 -5.26 5.40
C ILE A 15 18.06 -6.54 4.82
N ARG A 16 17.36 -7.65 4.98
CA ARG A 16 17.63 -8.92 4.30
C ARG A 16 16.44 -9.29 3.44
N THR A 17 16.69 -9.70 2.20
CA THR A 17 15.65 -10.19 1.30
C THR A 17 15.71 -11.69 1.17
N ARG A 18 14.56 -12.37 1.36
CA ARG A 18 14.41 -13.81 1.16
C ARG A 18 13.42 -14.09 0.05
N LYS A 19 13.51 -15.29 -0.55
CA LYS A 19 12.57 -15.80 -1.58
C LYS A 19 12.36 -14.77 -2.70
N PHE A 20 13.46 -14.20 -3.19
CA PHE A 20 13.42 -13.20 -4.24
C PHE A 20 13.03 -13.84 -5.57
N LYS A 21 11.95 -13.35 -6.18
CA LYS A 21 11.45 -13.80 -7.47
C LYS A 21 11.24 -12.61 -8.39
N GLN A 22 11.85 -12.66 -9.57
CA GLN A 22 11.51 -11.77 -10.66
C GLN A 22 10.30 -12.34 -11.39
N ASN A 23 9.25 -11.53 -11.58
CA ASN A 23 8.02 -11.92 -12.25
C ASN A 23 7.78 -11.02 -13.47
N PRO A 24 8.26 -11.42 -14.66
CA PRO A 24 8.10 -10.63 -15.89
C PRO A 24 6.64 -10.42 -16.30
N LEU A 25 5.74 -11.37 -15.99
CA LEU A 25 4.31 -11.30 -16.36
C LEU A 25 3.61 -10.08 -15.73
N LEU A 26 4.06 -9.68 -14.55
CA LEU A 26 3.55 -8.51 -13.81
C LEU A 26 4.52 -7.32 -13.84
N GLY A 27 5.68 -7.47 -14.51
CA GLY A 27 6.77 -6.49 -14.54
C GLY A 27 7.20 -6.03 -13.14
N ARG A 28 7.40 -6.99 -12.23
CA ARG A 28 7.80 -6.69 -10.85
C ARG A 28 8.73 -7.73 -10.25
N LYS A 29 9.56 -7.30 -9.31
CA LYS A 29 10.34 -8.13 -8.40
C LYS A 29 9.56 -8.27 -7.09
N GLN A 30 9.43 -9.48 -6.58
CA GLN A 30 8.69 -9.78 -5.35
C GLN A 30 9.54 -10.59 -4.39
N PHE A 31 9.52 -10.24 -3.11
CA PHE A 31 10.37 -10.86 -2.11
C PHE A 31 9.80 -10.67 -0.70
N VAL A 32 10.26 -11.53 0.22
CA VAL A 32 10.05 -11.38 1.65
C VAL A 32 11.15 -10.47 2.20
N LEU A 33 10.75 -9.50 3.01
CA LEU A 33 11.64 -8.58 3.70
C LEU A 33 11.77 -9.00 5.15
N ASP A 34 13.01 -9.26 5.59
CA ASP A 34 13.34 -9.30 7.00
C ASP A 34 14.14 -8.06 7.36
N ILE A 35 13.72 -7.38 8.42
CA ILE A 35 14.32 -6.16 8.90
C ILE A 35 14.89 -6.47 10.28
N ILE A 36 16.17 -6.19 10.46
CA ILE A 36 16.87 -6.32 11.74
C ILE A 36 17.14 -4.90 12.23
N HIS A 37 16.56 -4.53 13.36
CA HIS A 37 16.59 -3.16 13.90
C HIS A 37 16.86 -3.20 15.42
N PRO A 38 18.09 -3.54 15.84
CA PRO A 38 18.44 -3.69 17.25
C PRO A 38 18.31 -2.36 17.98
N GLY A 39 17.73 -2.36 19.19
CA GLY A 39 17.55 -1.15 19.98
C GLY A 39 16.54 -0.14 19.42
N MET A 40 15.93 -0.41 18.26
CA MET A 40 14.86 0.39 17.67
C MET A 40 13.51 -0.34 17.75
N ALA A 41 12.45 0.43 17.97
CA ALA A 41 11.09 -0.10 18.00
C ALA A 41 10.61 -0.61 16.63
N ASN A 42 10.17 0.31 15.75
CA ASN A 42 9.68 -0.02 14.40
C ASN A 42 10.30 0.94 13.38
N VAL A 43 10.75 0.39 12.25
CA VAL A 43 11.26 1.19 11.12
C VAL A 43 10.10 1.69 10.28
N SER A 44 10.14 2.96 9.87
CA SER A 44 9.10 3.53 9.03
C SER A 44 9.15 2.94 7.61
N LYS A 45 8.00 2.85 6.94
CA LYS A 45 7.96 2.37 5.55
C LYS A 45 8.68 3.29 4.58
N LYS A 46 8.79 4.58 4.89
CA LYS A 46 9.45 5.57 4.04
C LYS A 46 10.95 5.28 4.01
N ASP A 47 11.55 5.13 5.18
CA ASP A 47 12.99 4.83 5.32
C ASP A 47 13.35 3.48 4.69
N LEU A 48 12.47 2.47 4.82
CA LEU A 48 12.64 1.18 4.15
C LEU A 48 12.59 1.30 2.63
N SER A 49 11.64 2.08 2.10
CA SER A 49 11.53 2.31 0.66
C SER A 49 12.74 3.08 0.11
N GLU A 50 13.26 4.06 0.85
CA GLU A 50 14.48 4.79 0.48
C GLU A 50 15.70 3.86 0.47
N LYS A 51 15.88 3.02 1.50
CA LYS A 51 16.99 2.06 1.53
C LYS A 51 16.90 1.01 0.42
N LEU A 52 15.69 0.55 0.09
CA LEU A 52 15.44 -0.37 -1.02
C LEU A 52 15.67 0.27 -2.39
N ARG A 53 15.34 1.56 -2.53
CA ARG A 53 15.64 2.33 -3.74
C ARG A 53 17.13 2.34 -4.02
N SER A 54 17.95 2.66 -3.01
CA SER A 54 19.41 2.67 -3.13
C SER A 54 19.98 1.27 -3.38
N MET A 55 19.50 0.24 -2.66
CA MET A 55 19.98 -1.13 -2.78
C MET A 55 19.73 -1.74 -4.18
N TYR A 56 18.55 -1.52 -4.75
CA TYR A 56 18.16 -2.09 -6.04
C TYR A 56 18.23 -1.10 -7.20
N LYS A 57 18.79 0.10 -6.98
CA LYS A 57 18.93 1.17 -7.99
C LYS A 57 17.62 1.49 -8.71
N VAL A 58 16.55 1.66 -7.93
CA VAL A 58 15.23 2.00 -8.47
C VAL A 58 15.16 3.51 -8.71
N HIS A 59 14.60 3.93 -9.85
CA HIS A 59 14.50 5.35 -10.19
C HIS A 59 13.59 6.11 -9.23
N ASP A 60 12.39 5.58 -8.97
CA ASP A 60 11.36 6.21 -8.14
C ASP A 60 11.01 5.35 -6.92
N VAL A 61 10.87 6.00 -5.75
CA VAL A 61 10.39 5.40 -4.50
C VAL A 61 8.95 4.92 -4.64
N GLN A 62 8.13 5.60 -5.46
CA GLN A 62 6.73 5.26 -5.63
C GLN A 62 6.52 3.88 -6.26
N CYS A 63 7.47 3.38 -7.06
CA CYS A 63 7.41 2.03 -7.64
C CYS A 63 7.62 0.91 -6.61
N ILE A 64 7.97 1.24 -5.36
CA ILE A 64 8.24 0.29 -4.28
C ILE A 64 7.01 0.22 -3.37
N GLN A 65 6.39 -0.96 -3.29
CA GLN A 65 5.24 -1.20 -2.42
C GLN A 65 5.58 -2.19 -1.30
N LEU A 66 5.50 -1.70 -0.06
CA LEU A 66 5.78 -2.49 1.14
C LEU A 66 4.50 -2.73 1.96
N PHE A 67 4.27 -3.98 2.36
CA PHE A 67 3.06 -4.35 3.13
C PHE A 67 3.27 -5.59 4.01
N GLY A 68 2.28 -5.86 4.87
CA GLY A 68 2.24 -7.09 5.66
C GLY A 68 3.31 -7.17 6.73
N PHE A 69 3.80 -6.04 7.25
CA PHE A 69 4.80 -6.04 8.30
C PHE A 69 4.24 -6.62 9.61
N LYS A 70 5.01 -7.53 10.21
CA LYS A 70 4.78 -8.14 11.51
C LYS A 70 6.09 -8.12 12.29
N THR A 71 6.07 -7.49 13.45
CA THR A 71 7.19 -7.48 14.39
C THR A 71 7.22 -8.80 15.15
N ALA A 72 8.41 -9.40 15.31
CA ALA A 72 8.57 -10.60 16.10
C ALA A 72 8.38 -10.30 17.59
N PHE A 73 7.97 -11.31 18.36
CA PHE A 73 7.91 -11.21 19.81
C PHE A 73 9.32 -10.90 20.37
N GLY A 74 9.39 -10.00 21.34
CA GLY A 74 10.67 -9.47 21.86
C GLY A 74 11.30 -8.36 21.03
N GLY A 75 10.71 -7.96 19.90
CA GLY A 75 11.19 -6.83 19.09
C GLY A 75 12.49 -7.11 18.31
N GLY A 76 13.12 -6.05 17.81
CA GLY A 76 14.41 -6.11 17.09
C GLY A 76 14.39 -6.75 15.70
N ARG A 77 13.35 -7.54 15.38
CA ARG A 77 13.15 -8.15 14.06
C ARG A 77 11.73 -7.94 13.57
N SER A 78 11.59 -7.57 12.31
CA SER A 78 10.30 -7.46 11.63
C SER A 78 10.33 -8.21 10.30
N THR A 79 9.22 -8.85 9.96
CA THR A 79 9.04 -9.54 8.68
C THR A 79 7.97 -8.82 7.87
N GLY A 80 8.12 -8.75 6.57
CA GLY A 80 7.17 -8.11 5.67
C GLY A 80 7.30 -8.60 4.24
N PHE A 81 6.56 -7.96 3.33
CA PHE A 81 6.61 -8.29 1.92
C PHE A 81 6.88 -7.02 1.10
N GLY A 82 7.77 -7.16 0.11
CA GLY A 82 8.18 -6.09 -0.78
C GLY A 82 7.86 -6.42 -2.23
N LEU A 83 7.36 -5.42 -2.95
CA LEU A 83 7.20 -5.42 -4.39
C LEU A 83 7.98 -4.23 -4.97
N ILE A 84 8.78 -4.47 -5.99
CA ILE A 84 9.43 -3.43 -6.78
C ILE A 84 8.92 -3.57 -8.21
N TYR A 85 8.12 -2.62 -8.66
CA TYR A 85 7.68 -2.54 -10.04
C TYR A 85 8.75 -1.89 -10.92
N GLU A 86 8.79 -2.25 -12.20
CA GLU A 86 9.66 -1.58 -13.18
C GLU A 86 9.17 -0.14 -13.44
N ASN A 87 7.86 0.03 -13.66
CA ASN A 87 7.24 1.30 -14.04
C ASN A 87 6.02 1.61 -13.17
N LEU A 88 5.71 2.91 -13.03
CA LEU A 88 4.56 3.41 -12.28
C LEU A 88 3.22 2.93 -12.88
N ASP A 89 3.14 2.80 -14.20
CA ASP A 89 1.90 2.37 -14.89
C ASP A 89 1.56 0.91 -14.59
N LYS A 90 2.58 0.03 -14.57
CA LYS A 90 2.42 -1.38 -14.19
C LYS A 90 1.94 -1.48 -12.74
N MET A 91 2.50 -0.68 -11.85
CA MET A 91 2.05 -0.62 -10.47
C MET A 91 0.57 -0.22 -10.37
N LYS A 92 0.15 0.87 -11.01
CA LYS A 92 -1.25 1.32 -10.97
C LYS A 92 -2.23 0.29 -11.55
N LYS A 93 -1.79 -0.47 -12.56
CA LYS A 93 -2.60 -1.51 -13.21
C LYS A 93 -2.78 -2.76 -12.35
N PHE A 94 -1.70 -3.26 -11.75
CA PHE A 94 -1.70 -4.55 -11.07
C PHE A 94 -1.93 -4.47 -9.56
N GLU A 95 -1.65 -3.32 -8.94
CA GLU A 95 -1.75 -3.23 -7.49
C GLU A 95 -3.20 -3.06 -7.02
N PRO A 96 -3.63 -3.76 -5.96
CA PRO A 96 -4.96 -3.57 -5.40
C PRO A 96 -5.23 -2.11 -5.01
N LYS A 97 -6.41 -1.59 -5.36
CA LYS A 97 -6.82 -0.19 -5.13
C LYS A 97 -6.59 0.31 -3.70
N TYR A 98 -6.79 -0.53 -2.68
CA TYR A 98 -6.60 -0.13 -1.30
C TYR A 98 -5.12 0.20 -0.95
N ARG A 99 -4.16 -0.41 -1.66
CA ARG A 99 -2.72 -0.11 -1.49
C ARG A 99 -2.34 1.16 -2.22
N LEU A 100 -2.87 1.38 -3.42
CA LEU A 100 -2.70 2.64 -4.15
C LEU A 100 -3.18 3.84 -3.33
N LYS A 101 -4.33 3.72 -2.65
CA LYS A 101 -4.83 4.74 -1.72
C LYS A 101 -3.89 4.98 -0.54
N ARG A 102 -3.31 3.91 0.03
CA ARG A 102 -2.33 4.03 1.13
C ARG A 102 -1.01 4.64 0.68
N ALA A 103 -0.64 4.48 -0.59
CA ALA A 103 0.53 5.09 -1.20
C ALA A 103 0.27 6.54 -1.66
N GLY A 104 -0.98 7.02 -1.61
CA GLY A 104 -1.35 8.37 -2.06
C GLY A 104 -1.50 8.53 -3.58
N LEU A 105 -1.50 7.43 -4.33
CA LEU A 105 -1.53 7.43 -5.80
C LEU A 105 -2.93 7.34 -6.41
N ASP A 106 -3.94 7.05 -5.58
CA ASP A 106 -5.35 7.03 -5.97
C ASP A 106 -6.16 7.91 -5.01
N ALA A 107 -6.75 8.99 -5.54
CA ALA A 107 -7.71 9.84 -4.86
C ALA A 107 -9.05 9.09 -4.77
N GLY A 108 -9.10 8.11 -3.88
CA GLY A 108 -10.16 7.12 -3.86
C GLY A 108 -11.57 7.72 -3.88
N LYS A 109 -12.32 7.50 -4.98
CA LYS A 109 -13.73 7.88 -5.03
C LYS A 109 -14.50 7.22 -3.88
N LYS A 110 -15.10 8.04 -3.00
CA LYS A 110 -16.06 7.59 -1.98
C LYS A 110 -17.35 7.19 -2.70
N GLY A 111 -17.38 5.96 -3.22
CA GLY A 111 -18.61 5.38 -3.75
C GLY A 111 -19.62 5.11 -2.63
N ALA A 112 -20.90 5.01 -2.98
CA ALA A 112 -21.95 4.64 -2.05
C ALA A 112 -21.61 3.32 -1.30
N GLY A 113 -21.97 3.26 -0.01
CA GLY A 113 -21.73 2.10 0.84
C GLY A 113 -22.42 0.83 0.34
N ARG A 114 -22.01 -0.33 0.88
CA ARG A 114 -22.54 -1.66 0.46
C ARG A 114 -24.07 -1.73 0.57
N ARG A 115 -24.65 -1.16 1.64
CA ARG A 115 -26.11 -1.12 1.87
C ARG A 115 -26.83 -0.28 0.81
N SER A 116 -26.42 0.97 0.62
CA SER A 116 -26.99 1.87 -0.40
C SER A 116 -26.96 1.26 -1.81
N LYS A 117 -25.87 0.58 -2.19
CA LYS A 117 -25.79 -0.15 -3.47
C LYS A 117 -26.81 -1.29 -3.58
N LYS A 118 -27.03 -2.05 -2.49
CA LYS A 118 -28.03 -3.13 -2.45
C LYS A 118 -29.45 -2.58 -2.53
N ASP A 119 -29.73 -1.50 -1.80
CA ASP A 119 -31.06 -0.88 -1.77
C ASP A 119 -31.41 -0.28 -3.14
N THR A 120 -30.44 0.37 -3.81
CA THR A 120 -30.59 0.83 -5.20
C THR A 120 -30.80 -0.32 -6.17
N LYS A 121 -30.00 -1.41 -6.07
CA LYS A 121 -30.19 -2.61 -6.90
C LYS A 121 -31.58 -3.22 -6.73
N ASN A 122 -32.06 -3.34 -5.50
CA ASN A 122 -33.37 -3.94 -5.21
C ASN A 122 -34.53 -3.06 -5.72
N ARG A 123 -34.41 -1.73 -5.66
CA ARG A 123 -35.40 -0.81 -6.27
C ARG A 123 -35.41 -0.91 -7.80
N MET A 124 -34.24 -0.94 -8.43
CA MET A 124 -34.11 -1.06 -9.89
C MET A 124 -34.62 -2.42 -10.43
N LYS A 125 -34.65 -3.47 -9.60
CA LYS A 125 -35.22 -4.77 -9.99
C LYS A 125 -36.75 -4.74 -10.12
N LYS A 126 -37.44 -3.81 -9.44
CA LYS A 126 -38.91 -3.72 -9.45
C LYS A 126 -39.49 -3.05 -10.71
N VAL A 127 -38.67 -2.32 -11.46
CA VAL A 127 -39.09 -1.51 -12.61
C VAL A 127 -38.38 -1.92 -13.90
N ARG A 128 -38.94 -1.56 -15.06
CA ARG A 128 -38.43 -1.93 -16.39
C ARG A 128 -38.12 -0.70 -17.26
N GLY A 129 -37.35 -0.88 -18.33
CA GLY A 129 -37.04 0.17 -19.29
C GLY A 129 -36.49 1.46 -18.66
N LYS A 130 -36.99 2.61 -19.13
CA LYS A 130 -36.57 3.95 -18.71
C LYS A 130 -36.86 4.24 -17.23
N GLU A 131 -37.77 3.52 -16.58
CA GLU A 131 -38.11 3.77 -15.17
C GLU A 131 -36.98 3.39 -14.19
N LYS A 132 -36.03 2.55 -14.62
CA LYS A 132 -34.86 2.17 -13.81
C LYS A 132 -33.98 3.37 -13.42
N SER A 133 -33.84 4.36 -14.31
CA SER A 133 -33.05 5.56 -14.00
C SER A 133 -33.72 6.40 -12.90
N LYS A 134 -35.05 6.53 -12.94
CA LYS A 134 -35.85 7.19 -11.89
C LYS A 134 -35.71 6.47 -10.54
N ALA A 135 -35.80 5.14 -10.54
CA ALA A 135 -35.63 4.32 -9.32
C ALA A 135 -34.20 4.34 -8.75
N ALA A 136 -33.18 4.56 -9.61
CA ALA A 136 -31.80 4.73 -9.16
C ALA A 136 -31.58 6.07 -8.44
N ALA A 137 -32.19 7.14 -8.97
CA ALA A 137 -32.06 8.50 -8.44
C ALA A 137 -32.82 8.73 -7.11
N SER A 138 -33.93 8.02 -6.88
CA SER A 138 -34.79 8.23 -5.70
C SER A 138 -34.15 7.89 -4.35
N GLY A 139 -32.91 7.35 -4.33
CA GLY A 139 -32.21 6.96 -3.09
C GLY A 139 -31.18 7.96 -2.62
N GLY A 140 -30.94 9.02 -3.39
CA GLY A 140 -30.08 10.15 -3.02
C GLY A 140 -30.85 11.36 -2.48
N LYS A 141 -32.19 11.31 -2.45
CA LYS A 141 -33.04 12.31 -1.78
C LYS A 141 -33.30 11.86 -0.35
N LYS A 142 -32.30 11.98 0.51
CA LYS A 142 -32.42 12.08 1.97
C LYS A 142 -31.14 12.69 2.52
#